data_AF-A0A8T9FNP3-F1
#
_entry.id   AF-A0A8T9FNP3-F1
#
_cell.length_a   1.000
_cell.length_b   1.000
_cell.length_c   1.000
_cell.angle_alpha   90.00
_cell.angle_beta   90.00
_cell.angle_gamma   90.00
#
_symmetry.space_group_name_H-M   'P 1'
#
loop_
_entity.id
_entity.type
_entity.pdbx_description
1 polymer ?
#
loop_
_entity_poly.entity_id
_entity_poly.type
_entity_poly.pdbx_seq_one_letter_code
_entity_poly.pdbx_strand_id
1 'polypeptide(L)' 'MKLYTTKHDCEVAGHWRTAGEPFALTDEQAAELTPPRGRVVAPYVPADIKEKPHARLGRNKRRNRKAAH' A
#
# COMPACT_ATOMS: atom_id res chain seq x y z
N MET A 1 -2.56 2.41 -19.60
CA MET A 1 -2.51 3.22 -18.37
C MET A 1 -3.13 2.43 -17.23
N LYS A 2 -2.59 2.51 -16.02
CA LYS A 2 -3.09 1.84 -14.81
C LYS A 2 -3.16 2.84 -13.66
N LEU A 3 -3.94 2.49 -12.63
CA LEU A 3 -4.09 3.32 -11.43
C LEU A 3 -3.01 2.98 -10.40
N TYR A 4 -2.37 4.03 -9.90
CA TYR A 4 -1.39 3.98 -8.83
C TYR A 4 -1.79 4.96 -7.72
N THR A 5 -1.18 4.77 -6.56
CA THR A 5 -1.33 5.66 -5.40
C THR A 5 0.03 5.93 -4.80
N THR A 6 0.20 7.08 -4.17
CA THR A 6 1.35 7.37 -3.32
C THR A 6 1.11 6.84 -1.91
N LYS A 7 2.20 6.50 -1.21
CA LYS A 7 2.16 6.10 0.21
C LYS A 7 2.15 7.30 1.16
N HIS A 8 2.68 8.43 0.71
CA HIS A 8 2.80 9.68 1.43
C HIS A 8 2.50 10.84 0.47
N ASP A 9 2.14 11.99 1.03
CA ASP A 9 1.93 13.20 0.24
C ASP A 9 3.26 13.64 -0.37
N CYS A 10 3.31 13.75 -1.69
CA CYS A 10 4.53 14.09 -2.42
C CYS A 10 4.26 14.58 -3.83
N GLU A 11 5.27 15.20 -4.43
CA GLU A 11 5.23 15.59 -5.83
C GLU A 11 5.55 14.39 -6.75
N VAL A 12 4.68 14.16 -7.72
CA VAL A 12 4.85 13.14 -8.77
C VAL A 12 4.65 13.80 -10.12
N ALA A 13 5.69 13.77 -10.96
CA ALA A 13 5.67 14.33 -12.32
C ALA A 13 5.19 15.80 -12.38
N GLY A 14 5.67 16.67 -11.48
CA GLY A 14 5.29 18.09 -11.47
C GLY A 14 3.97 18.41 -10.76
N HIS A 15 3.31 17.41 -10.17
CA HIS A 15 2.03 17.58 -9.51
C HIS A 15 2.08 17.05 -8.07
N TRP A 16 1.60 17.86 -7.12
CA TRP A 16 1.39 17.41 -5.76
C TRP A 16 0.29 16.35 -5.70
N ARG A 17 0.56 15.21 -5.06
CA ARG A 17 -0.37 14.08 -4.90
C ARG A 17 -0.56 13.75 -3.43
N THR A 18 -1.81 13.52 -3.04
CA THR A 18 -2.16 13.08 -1.69
C THR A 18 -2.09 11.56 -1.58
N ALA A 19 -1.61 11.07 -0.44
CA ALA A 19 -1.51 9.66 -0.13
C ALA A 19 -2.88 8.97 -0.22
N GLY A 20 -2.93 7.83 -0.91
CA GLY A 20 -4.16 7.06 -1.08
C GLY A 20 -5.05 7.51 -2.25
N GLU A 21 -4.78 8.66 -2.86
CA GLU A 21 -5.55 9.13 -4.02
C GLU A 21 -5.10 8.39 -5.29
N PRO A 22 -6.02 7.78 -6.05
CA PRO A 22 -5.69 7.11 -7.30
C PRO A 22 -5.35 8.11 -8.40
N PHE A 23 -4.28 7.85 -9.14
CA PHE A 23 -3.94 8.59 -10.36
C PHE A 23 -3.43 7.65 -11.45
N ALA A 24 -3.58 8.07 -12.70
CA ALA A 24 -3.20 7.28 -13.86
C ALA A 24 -1.72 7.46 -14.21
N LEU A 25 -1.01 6.34 -14.39
CA LEU A 25 0.35 6.30 -14.94
C LEU A 25 0.49 5.18 -15.98
N THR A 26 1.53 5.25 -16.80
CA THR A 26 2.03 4.09 -17.55
C THR A 26 2.90 3.20 -16.65
N ASP A 27 3.07 1.93 -17.02
CA ASP A 27 3.97 1.03 -16.27
C ASP A 27 5.42 1.53 -16.29
N GLU A 28 5.85 2.16 -17.39
CA GLU A 28 7.17 2.77 -17.54
C GLU A 28 7.38 3.96 -16.58
N GLN A 29 6.42 4.89 -16.53
CA GLN A 29 6.45 6.02 -15.60
C GLN A 29 6.42 5.55 -14.14
N ALA A 30 5.62 4.53 -13.83
CA ALA A 30 5.59 3.95 -12.50
C ALA A 30 6.91 3.25 -12.14
N ALA A 31 7.57 2.60 -13.10
CA ALA A 31 8.86 1.93 -12.92
C ALA A 31 9.98 2.93 -12.57
N GLU A 32 9.99 4.11 -13.19
CA GLU A 32 10.91 5.20 -12.84
C GLU A 32 10.72 5.68 -11.38
N LEU A 33 9.48 5.59 -10.88
CA LEU A 33 9.07 6.01 -9.53
C LEU A 33 9.10 4.88 -8.49
N THR A 34 9.38 3.63 -8.89
CA THR A 34 9.49 2.45 -8.00
C THR A 34 10.96 2.05 -7.75
N PRO A 35 11.25 1.25 -6.71
CA PRO A 35 12.64 0.91 -6.37
C PRO A 35 13.32 0.15 -7.51
N PRO A 36 14.61 0.44 -7.79
CA PRO A 36 15.60 1.03 -6.88
C PRO A 36 15.63 2.57 -6.79
N ARG A 37 14.84 3.32 -7.57
CA ARG A 37 14.99 4.79 -7.69
C ARG A 37 13.93 5.67 -7.01
N GLY A 38 12.81 5.12 -6.57
CA GLY A 38 11.86 5.86 -5.73
C GLY A 38 10.92 4.91 -5.01
N ARG A 39 10.54 5.17 -3.76
CA ARG A 39 9.55 4.34 -3.03
C ARG A 39 8.17 4.99 -3.04
N VAL A 40 7.87 5.72 -4.11
CA VAL A 40 6.87 6.79 -4.13
C VAL A 40 5.48 6.23 -4.45
N VAL A 41 5.38 5.38 -5.47
CA VAL A 41 4.10 4.88 -5.98
C VAL A 41 3.91 3.39 -5.73
N ALA A 42 2.68 2.97 -5.54
CA ALA A 42 2.25 1.58 -5.43
C ALA A 42 0.98 1.36 -6.28
N PRO A 43 0.73 0.13 -6.77
CA PRO A 43 -0.52 -0.17 -7.47
C PRO A 43 -1.73 0.21 -6.61
N TYR A 44 -2.70 0.90 -7.21
CA TYR A 44 -3.93 1.25 -6.50
C TYR A 44 -4.80 0.01 -6.31
N VAL A 45 -5.12 -0.30 -5.06
CA VAL A 45 -6.07 -1.35 -4.70
C VAL A 45 -7.28 -0.65 -4.07
N PRO A 46 -8.46 -0.69 -4.71
CA PRO A 46 -9.69 -0.11 -4.16
C PRO A 46 -9.98 -0.70 -2.78
N ALA A 47 -10.43 0.14 -1.85
CA ALA A 47 -10.74 -0.29 -0.49
C ALA A 47 -11.82 -1.40 -0.42
N ASP A 48 -12.67 -1.49 -1.45
CA ASP A 48 -13.70 -2.54 -1.57
C ASP A 48 -13.14 -3.94 -1.85
N ILE A 49 -11.87 -4.03 -2.28
CA ILE A 49 -11.13 -5.30 -2.49
C ILE A 49 -10.16 -5.56 -1.35
N LYS A 50 -10.37 -4.95 -0.17
CA LYS A 50 -9.72 -5.42 1.05
C LYS A 50 -10.36 -6.76 1.42
N GLU A 51 -9.80 -7.85 0.89
CA GLU A 51 -9.90 -9.14 1.57
C GLU A 51 -9.68 -8.91 3.06
N LYS A 52 -10.65 -9.40 3.85
CA LYS A 52 -10.69 -9.27 5.31
C LYS A 52 -9.28 -9.41 5.87
N PRO A 53 -8.78 -8.44 6.67
CA PRO A 53 -7.45 -8.55 7.24
C PRO A 53 -7.36 -9.90 7.93
N HIS A 54 -6.42 -10.75 7.48
CA HIS A 54 -6.16 -12.06 8.08
C HIS A 54 -6.25 -11.90 9.59
N ALA A 55 -7.27 -12.53 10.18
CA ALA A 55 -7.69 -12.32 11.54
C ALA A 55 -6.46 -12.34 12.45
N ARG A 56 -6.03 -11.16 12.94
CA ARG A 56 -4.99 -11.08 13.94
C ARG A 56 -5.48 -11.93 15.09
N LEU A 57 -4.78 -13.03 15.38
CA LEU A 57 -5.05 -13.91 16.50
C LEU A 57 -5.33 -13.05 17.74
N GLY A 58 -6.59 -13.05 18.19
CA GLY A 58 -7.04 -12.20 19.29
C GLY A 58 -6.14 -12.39 20.51
N ARG A 59 -5.90 -11.30 21.26
CA ARG A 59 -5.00 -11.27 22.44
C ARG A 59 -5.18 -12.48 23.37
N ASN A 60 -6.40 -12.99 23.50
CA ASN A 60 -6.73 -14.13 24.35
C ASN A 60 -6.00 -15.42 23.93
N LYS A 61 -5.86 -15.69 22.62
CA LYS A 61 -5.12 -16.86 22.13
C LYS A 61 -3.61 -16.75 22.35
N ARG A 62 -3.05 -15.53 22.48
CA ARG A 62 -1.63 -15.35 22.85
C ARG A 62 -1.35 -15.70 24.31
N ARG A 63 -2.27 -15.36 25.23
CA ARG A 63 -2.08 -15.62 26.67
C ARG A 63 -2.01 -17.11 26.99
N ASN A 64 -2.82 -17.93 26.31
CA ASN A 64 -2.90 -19.36 26.61
C ASN A 64 -1.72 -20.17 26.05
N ARG A 65 -0.81 -19.58 25.26
CA ARG A 65 0.35 -20.30 24.72
C ARG A 65 1.45 -20.54 25.77
N LYS A 66 1.42 -19.85 26.92
CA LYS A 66 2.34 -20.07 28.03
C LYS A 66 1.86 -21.09 29.07
N ALA A 67 0.65 -21.64 28.91
CA ALA A 67 0.04 -22.54 29.91
C ALA A 67 0.06 -24.02 29.49
N ALA A 68 0.69 -24.37 28.37
CA ALA A 68 0.99 -25.76 28.02
C ALA A 68 2.51 -25.97 28.17
N HIS A 69 2.92 -26.22 29.41
CA HIS A 69 4.21 -26.80 29.75
C HIS A 69 3.95 -28.15 30.43
#